data_AF-A0A1F8NUE6-F1
#
_entry.id   AF-A0A1F8NUE6-F1
#
_cell.length_a   1.000
_cell.length_b   1.000
_cell.length_c   1.000
_cell.angle_alpha   90.00
_cell.angle_beta   90.00
_cell.angle_gamma   90.00
#
_symmetry.space_group_name_H-M   'P 1'
#
loop_
_entity.id
_entity.type
_entity.pdbx_description
1 polymer ?
#
loop_
_entity_poly.entity_id
_entity_poly.type
_entity_poly.pdbx_seq_one_letter_code
_entity_poly.pdbx_strand_id
1 'polypeptide(L)'
;MTSIREAVRQMLQREHSSLPDHAFSYRMHWAGVVQTWEPSRRRRVLTALRTRTASADFVPTEWERRFVVRELDDRAHAGSSLLSLIEVLQAYSDDQSEAEPGDGQPPA
;
A
#
# COMPACT_ATOMS: atom_id res chain seq x y z
N MET A 1 -3.82 -1.57 -39.26
CA MET A 1 -2.77 -0.53 -39.21
C MET A 1 -3.34 0.64 -38.42
N THR A 2 -2.92 0.82 -37.16
CA THR A 2 -3.48 1.84 -36.26
C THR A 2 -3.07 3.22 -36.74
N SER A 3 -4.04 4.13 -36.89
CA SER A 3 -3.78 5.48 -37.40
C SER A 3 -2.95 6.28 -36.39
N ILE A 4 -2.04 7.13 -36.88
CA ILE A 4 -1.24 8.05 -36.05
C ILE A 4 -2.14 8.88 -35.12
N ARG A 5 -3.34 9.26 -35.58
CA ARG A 5 -4.33 9.99 -34.79
C ARG A 5 -4.82 9.20 -33.57
N GLU A 6 -4.93 7.88 -33.71
CA GLU A 6 -5.42 6.97 -32.66
C GLU A 6 -4.30 6.63 -31.67
N ALA A 7 -3.07 6.46 -32.17
CA ALA A 7 -1.87 6.34 -31.35
C ALA A 7 -1.61 7.59 -30.50
N VAL A 8 -1.75 8.79 -31.08
CA VAL A 8 -1.60 10.06 -30.35
C VAL A 8 -2.70 10.24 -29.31
N ARG A 9 -3.93 9.80 -29.59
CA ARG A 9 -5.04 9.84 -28.63
C ARG A 9 -4.81 8.90 -27.45
N GLN A 10 -4.30 7.70 -27.70
CA GLN A 10 -3.89 6.76 -26.64
C GLN A 10 -2.70 7.28 -25.83
N MET A 11 -1.75 7.96 -26.47
CA MET A 11 -0.59 8.55 -25.78
C MET A 11 -1.02 9.68 -24.84
N LEU A 12 -1.89 10.57 -25.31
CA LEU A 12 -2.47 11.65 -24.52
C LEU A 12 -3.40 11.15 -23.40
N GLN A 13 -4.05 9.99 -23.59
CA GLN A 13 -4.82 9.31 -22.54
C GLN A 13 -3.93 8.63 -21.49
N ARG A 14 -2.72 8.17 -21.86
CA ARG A 14 -1.72 7.65 -20.92
C ARG A 14 -1.05 8.75 -20.12
N GLU A 15 -0.92 9.95 -20.67
CA GLU A 15 -0.35 11.12 -20.00
C GLU A 15 -1.35 11.84 -19.07
N HIS A 16 -2.66 11.68 -19.26
CA HIS A 16 -3.69 12.33 -18.44
C HIS A 16 -4.26 11.42 -17.35
N SER A 17 -3.54 11.35 -16.23
CA SER A 17 -4.17 11.80 -14.99
C SER A 17 -3.30 12.91 -14.44
N SER A 18 -3.65 14.16 -14.76
CA SER A 18 -2.93 15.36 -14.31
C SER A 18 -3.22 15.71 -12.84
N LEU A 19 -3.87 14.80 -12.12
CA LEU A 19 -4.08 14.88 -10.68
C LEU A 19 -2.94 14.13 -9.98
N PRO A 20 -2.40 14.64 -8.86
CA PRO A 20 -1.39 13.93 -8.10
C PRO A 20 -1.91 12.53 -7.73
N ASP A 21 -1.14 11.48 -8.00
CA ASP A 21 -1.47 10.14 -7.49
C ASP A 21 -1.29 10.15 -5.96
N HIS A 22 -2.41 10.40 -5.26
CA HIS A 22 -2.46 10.41 -3.80
C HIS A 22 -2.10 9.05 -3.22
N ALA A 23 -2.48 7.96 -3.88
CA ALA A 23 -2.12 6.62 -3.45
C ALA A 23 -0.61 6.43 -3.54
N PHE A 24 0.04 6.87 -4.62
CA PHE A 24 1.51 6.85 -4.70
C PHE A 24 2.17 7.66 -3.59
N SER A 25 1.68 8.88 -3.35
CA SER A 25 2.22 9.75 -2.29
C SER A 25 2.09 9.11 -0.90
N TYR A 26 0.95 8.48 -0.61
CA TYR A 26 0.75 7.74 0.65
C TYR A 26 1.63 6.50 0.73
N ARG A 27 1.80 5.72 -0.34
CA ARG A 27 2.71 4.56 -0.35
C ARG A 27 4.14 4.98 -0.04
N MET A 28 4.63 6.05 -0.66
CA MET A 28 5.99 6.55 -0.42
C MET A 28 6.17 7.02 1.03
N HIS A 29 5.18 7.73 1.57
CA HIS A 29 5.18 8.11 2.98
C HIS A 29 5.23 6.87 3.90
N TRP A 30 4.34 5.90 3.66
CA TRP A 30 4.24 4.71 4.50
C TRP A 30 5.44 3.79 4.38
N ALA A 31 6.04 3.64 3.20
CA ALA A 31 7.25 2.85 3.01
C ALA A 31 8.39 3.35 3.94
N GLY A 32 8.63 4.66 3.96
CA GLY A 32 9.65 5.24 4.85
C GLY A 32 9.34 5.04 6.34
N VAL A 33 8.07 5.11 6.73
CA VAL A 33 7.65 4.90 8.13
C VAL A 33 7.77 3.41 8.52
N VAL A 34 7.20 2.52 7.73
CA VAL A 34 7.10 1.07 7.99
C VAL A 34 8.46 0.38 7.99
N GLN A 35 9.41 0.89 7.21
CA GLN A 35 10.79 0.37 7.19
C GLN A 35 11.40 0.29 8.59
N THR A 36 11.06 1.23 9.48
CA THR A 36 11.58 1.30 10.86
C THR A 36 10.83 0.41 11.85
N TRP A 37 9.76 -0.26 11.44
CA TRP A 37 8.92 -1.04 12.35
C TRP A 37 9.41 -2.47 12.48
N GLU A 38 9.29 -2.99 13.70
CA GLU A 38 9.47 -4.40 13.99
C GLU A 38 8.44 -5.28 13.25
N PRO A 39 8.80 -6.52 12.83
CA PRO A 39 7.88 -7.44 12.15
C PRO A 39 6.60 -7.72 12.95
N SER A 40 6.68 -7.74 14.28
CA SER A 40 5.51 -7.92 15.14
C SER A 40 4.54 -6.74 15.06
N ARG A 41 5.05 -5.51 14.95
CA ARG A 41 4.24 -4.30 14.79
C ARG A 41 3.56 -4.29 13.41
N ARG A 42 4.30 -4.59 12.34
CA ARG A 42 3.77 -4.68 10.97
C ARG A 42 2.56 -5.62 10.88
N ARG A 43 2.68 -6.81 11.47
CA ARG A 43 1.58 -7.81 11.51
C ARG A 43 0.36 -7.31 12.29
N ARG A 44 0.55 -6.76 13.49
CA ARG A 44 -0.58 -6.25 14.31
C ARG A 44 -1.33 -5.13 13.58
N VAL A 45 -0.60 -4.19 12.99
CA VAL A 45 -1.19 -3.09 12.23
C VAL A 45 -1.93 -3.61 10.99
N LEU A 46 -1.34 -4.53 10.22
CA LEU A 46 -1.99 -5.12 9.04
C LEU A 46 -3.31 -5.81 9.40
N THR A 47 -3.37 -6.56 10.50
CA THR A 47 -4.61 -7.19 10.98
C THR A 47 -5.67 -6.16 11.35
N ALA A 48 -5.29 -5.11 12.08
CA ALA A 48 -6.21 -4.05 12.46
C ALA A 48 -6.76 -3.29 11.24
N LEU A 49 -5.89 -2.99 10.28
CA LEU A 49 -6.27 -2.32 9.03
C LEU A 49 -7.25 -3.16 8.23
N ARG A 50 -6.97 -4.45 8.01
CA ARG A 50 -7.89 -5.36 7.30
C ARG A 50 -9.27 -5.41 7.95
N THR A 51 -9.31 -5.43 9.29
CA THR A 51 -10.56 -5.39 10.05
C THR A 51 -11.30 -4.07 9.81
N ARG A 52 -10.60 -2.93 9.85
CA ARG A 52 -11.21 -1.61 9.63
C ARG A 52 -11.73 -1.44 8.21
N THR A 53 -10.96 -1.85 7.20
CA THR A 53 -11.31 -1.68 5.79
C THR A 53 -12.39 -2.64 5.31
N ALA A 54 -12.60 -3.75 6.02
CA ALA A 54 -13.72 -4.68 5.76
C ALA A 54 -15.06 -4.19 6.31
N SER A 55 -15.06 -3.13 7.12
CA SER A 55 -16.29 -2.57 7.70
C SER A 55 -17.12 -1.83 6.64
N ALA A 56 -18.45 -1.93 6.71
CA ALA A 56 -19.36 -1.35 5.72
C ALA A 56 -19.36 0.20 5.69
N ASP A 57 -18.87 0.84 6.76
CA ASP A 57 -18.71 2.30 6.86
C ASP A 57 -17.37 2.81 6.29
N PHE A 58 -16.49 1.90 5.85
CA PHE A 58 -15.21 2.27 5.26
C PHE A 58 -15.41 2.84 3.85
N VAL A 59 -14.76 3.97 3.60
CA VAL A 59 -14.74 4.65 2.30
C VAL A 59 -13.32 5.08 2.01
N PRO A 60 -12.78 4.85 0.79
CA PRO A 60 -11.45 5.28 0.39
C PRO A 60 -11.42 6.80 0.15
N THR A 61 -11.54 7.57 1.23
CA THR A 61 -11.44 9.03 1.14
C THR A 61 -10.01 9.42 0.78
N GLU A 62 -9.86 10.32 -0.18
CA GLU A 62 -8.53 10.80 -0.62
C GLU A 62 -7.89 11.73 0.43
N TRP A 63 -8.71 12.59 1.02
CA TRP A 63 -8.26 13.67 1.91
C TRP A 63 -8.93 13.69 3.28
N GLU A 64 -10.20 13.30 3.35
CA GLU A 64 -10.98 13.34 4.60
C GLU A 64 -10.41 12.36 5.62
N ARG A 65 -9.84 12.89 6.70
CA ARG A 65 -9.24 12.12 7.79
C ARG A 65 -10.29 11.81 8.85
N ARG A 66 -10.86 10.61 8.79
CA ARG A 66 -11.92 10.19 9.73
C ARG A 66 -11.73 8.79 10.32
N PHE A 67 -10.78 8.02 9.80
CA PHE A 67 -10.56 6.65 10.24
C PHE A 67 -9.41 6.61 11.24
N VAL A 68 -9.73 6.25 12.49
CA VAL A 68 -8.73 6.00 13.54
C VAL A 68 -8.50 4.49 13.65
N VAL A 69 -7.23 4.09 13.71
CA VAL A 69 -6.81 2.70 13.88
C VAL A 69 -5.81 2.67 15.04
N ARG A 70 -6.26 2.27 16.23
CA ARG A 70 -5.49 2.41 17.48
C ARG A 70 -4.15 1.68 17.45
N GLU A 71 -4.08 0.56 16.73
CA GLU A 71 -2.87 -0.23 16.56
C GLU A 71 -1.81 0.50 15.70
N LEU A 72 -2.24 1.46 14.87
CA LEU A 72 -1.38 2.32 14.06
C LEU A 72 -0.89 3.52 14.89
N ASP A 73 -1.82 4.38 15.29
CA ASP A 73 -1.64 5.57 16.14
C ASP A 73 -3.01 6.16 16.58
N ASP A 74 -2.99 7.25 17.35
CA ASP A 74 -4.20 7.96 17.81
C ASP A 74 -4.70 9.03 16.82
N ARG A 75 -4.21 9.06 15.58
CA ARG A 75 -4.57 10.06 14.57
C ARG A 75 -5.63 9.53 13.63
N ALA A 76 -6.42 10.47 13.09
CA ALA A 76 -7.35 10.16 12.01
C ALA A 76 -6.61 10.15 10.67
N HIS A 77 -6.91 9.16 9.84
CA HIS A 77 -6.32 8.94 8.53
C HIS A 77 -7.37 8.98 7.42
N ALA A 78 -6.92 9.31 6.21
CA ALA A 78 -7.72 9.21 5.01
C ALA A 78 -7.85 7.74 4.59
N GLY A 79 -8.99 7.33 4.04
CA GLY A 79 -9.23 5.94 3.65
C GLY A 79 -8.22 5.44 2.62
N SER A 80 -7.89 6.27 1.62
CA SER A 80 -6.86 5.94 0.63
C SER A 80 -5.48 5.78 1.25
N SER A 81 -5.17 6.55 2.31
CA SER A 81 -3.92 6.40 3.06
C SER A 81 -3.82 5.04 3.74
N LEU A 82 -4.92 4.58 4.35
CA LEU A 82 -4.98 3.27 5.02
C LEU A 82 -4.88 2.11 4.01
N LEU A 83 -5.49 2.23 2.83
CA LEU A 83 -5.34 1.25 1.77
C LEU A 83 -3.89 1.17 1.26
N SER A 84 -3.25 2.32 1.03
CA SER A 84 -1.83 2.34 0.66
C SER A 84 -0.92 1.74 1.73
N LEU A 85 -1.24 1.91 3.01
CA LEU A 85 -0.50 1.27 4.10
C LEU A 85 -0.66 -0.27 4.08
N ILE A 86 -1.85 -0.79 3.75
CA ILE A 86 -2.05 -2.24 3.58
C ILE A 86 -1.15 -2.77 2.46
N GLU A 87 -1.13 -2.12 1.31
CA GLU A 87 -0.30 -2.51 0.17
C GLU A 87 1.19 -2.56 0.55
N VAL A 88 1.69 -1.52 1.24
CA VAL A 88 3.07 -1.48 1.74
C VAL A 88 3.36 -2.62 2.71
N LEU A 89 2.48 -2.86 3.69
CA LEU A 89 2.68 -3.92 4.69
C LEU A 89 2.64 -5.33 4.07
N GLN A 90 1.85 -5.54 3.02
CA GLN A 90 1.83 -6.80 2.27
C GLN A 90 3.15 -7.01 1.54
N ALA A 91 3.66 -6.00 0.83
CA ALA A 91 4.95 -6.08 0.14
C ALA A 91 6.11 -6.43 1.10
N TYR A 92 6.13 -5.84 2.30
CA TYR A 92 7.11 -6.19 3.34
C TYR A 92 6.93 -7.59 3.93
N SER A 93 5.74 -8.18 3.84
CA SER A 93 5.49 -9.55 4.33
C SER A 93 5.92 -10.59 3.30
N ASP A 94 5.72 -10.28 2.01
CA ASP A 94 6.10 -11.15 0.89
C ASP A 94 7.63 -11.23 0.77
N ASP A 95 8.33 -10.09 0.86
CA ASP A 95 9.81 -10.02 0.85
C ASP A 95 10.48 -10.88 1.94
N GLN A 96 9.89 -10.92 3.14
CA GLN A 96 10.41 -11.71 4.26
C GLN A 96 10.11 -13.21 4.13
N SER A 97 9.16 -13.59 3.28
CA SER A 97 8.81 -15.00 3.03
C SER A 97 9.75 -15.65 2.01
N GLU A 98 10.46 -14.86 1.19
CA GLU A 98 11.47 -15.34 0.23
C GLU A 98 12.86 -15.52 0.85
N ALA A 99 13.09 -15.03 2.07
CA ALA A 99 14.40 -15.00 2.72
C ALA A 99 14.79 -16.27 3.50
N GLU A 100 14.00 -17.35 3.45
CA GLU A 100 14.38 -18.65 4.01
C GLU A 100 15.44 -19.32 3.11
N PRO A 101 16.72 -19.44 3.55
CA PRO A 101 17.73 -20.16 2.79
C PRO A 101 17.45 -21.66 2.92
N GLY A 102 17.21 -22.33 1.79
CA GLY A 102 17.24 -23.79 1.76
C GLY A 102 18.57 -24.29 2.31
N ASP A 103 18.50 -24.98 3.44
CA ASP A 103 19.64 -25.63 4.08
C ASP A 103 20.44 -26.42 3.06
N GLY A 104 21.66 -25.96 2.81
CA GLY A 104 22.66 -26.71 2.07
C GLY A 104 23.06 -27.94 2.88
N GLN A 105 22.35 -29.04 2.66
CA GLN A 105 22.76 -30.38 3.09
C GLN A 105 24.12 -30.72 2.42
N PRO A 106 25.22 -30.88 3.17
CA PRO A 106 26.44 -31.42 2.57
C PRO A 106 26.26 -32.93 2.36
N PRO A 107 26.62 -33.49 1.20
CA PRO A 107 26.65 -34.94 1.03
C PRO A 107 27.77 -35.53 1.90
N ALA A 108 27.42 -36.62 2.60
CA ALA A 108 28.34 -37.47 3.35
C ALA A 108 29.25 -38.30 2.43
#